data_AF-A0A7G5ZGY7-F1
#
_entry.id   AF-A0A7G5ZGY7-F1
#
_cell.length_a   1.000
_cell.length_b   1.000
_cell.length_c   1.000
_cell.angle_alpha   90.00
_cell.angle_beta   90.00
_cell.angle_gamma   90.00
#
_symmetry.space_group_name_H-M   'P 1'
#
loop_
_entity.id
_entity.type
_entity.pdbx_description
1 polymer ?
#
loop_
_entity_poly.entity_id
_entity_poly.type
_entity_poly.pdbx_seq_one_letter_code
_entity_poly.pdbx_strand_id
1 'polypeptide(L)'
;MVAYHTCARLTMISAPLFSRADAFRQRLADHDWAASVLGPVDTWPLAIRTVVRLMLDAKHPMFVFWGPRLGLLYNEAYTDFLQDKHPAAIGQPFSRVWPEIWPALSPLIARALAGESIYVEDMPFVMFRNGRDEQTWFTFSYSPIYDDGGRIVGLYGTGVDTTARVTTERRLAFQVRLGDELRDLADPYAICARTAAPCCAPSSLPAASCSAKSRPTANTGSCTRMRSMAPCPG
;
A
#
# COMPACT_ATOMS: atom_id res chain seq x y z
N MET A 1 -41.08 -58.52 3.79
CA MET A 1 -41.48 -57.73 2.61
C MET A 1 -40.93 -56.33 2.82
N VAL A 2 -40.39 -55.77 1.75
CA VAL A 2 -39.47 -54.62 1.68
C VAL A 2 -40.14 -53.29 2.07
N ALA A 3 -39.40 -52.41 2.75
CA ALA A 3 -39.52 -50.97 2.54
C ALA A 3 -38.18 -50.29 2.85
N TYR A 4 -37.30 -50.24 1.84
CA TYR A 4 -36.12 -49.37 1.83
C TYR A 4 -36.59 -47.92 2.02
N HIS A 5 -36.29 -47.32 3.16
CA HIS A 5 -36.23 -45.86 3.25
C HIS A 5 -34.94 -45.43 2.57
N THR A 6 -35.07 -45.09 1.29
CA THR A 6 -34.06 -44.37 0.52
C THR A 6 -33.76 -43.08 1.26
N CYS A 7 -32.66 -43.07 2.01
CA CYS A 7 -32.09 -41.85 2.56
C CYS A 7 -31.72 -40.97 1.37
N ALA A 8 -32.56 -39.99 1.08
CA ALA A 8 -32.26 -38.97 0.10
C ALA A 8 -30.92 -38.36 0.50
N ARG A 9 -29.89 -38.63 -0.31
CA ARG A 9 -28.63 -37.90 -0.29
C ARG A 9 -29.02 -36.44 -0.43
N LEU A 10 -29.04 -35.72 0.68
CA LEU A 10 -29.03 -34.27 0.70
C LEU A 10 -27.71 -33.89 0.05
N THR A 11 -27.74 -33.71 -1.27
CA THR A 11 -26.74 -32.92 -1.97
C THR A 11 -26.84 -31.56 -1.29
N MET A 12 -25.94 -31.28 -0.35
CA MET A 12 -25.72 -29.92 0.14
C MET A 12 -25.30 -29.11 -1.10
N ILE A 13 -26.30 -28.53 -1.78
CA ILE A 13 -26.08 -27.46 -2.74
C ILE A 13 -25.55 -26.33 -1.87
N SER A 14 -24.23 -26.27 -1.70
CA SER A 14 -23.55 -25.17 -1.07
C SER A 14 -24.09 -23.90 -1.73
N ALA A 15 -24.67 -22.99 -0.96
CA ALA A 15 -25.02 -21.68 -1.45
C ALA A 15 -23.82 -21.13 -2.26
N PRO A 16 -24.06 -20.53 -3.45
CA PRO A 16 -22.98 -20.09 -4.31
C PRO A 16 -22.06 -19.16 -3.51
N LEU A 17 -20.75 -19.40 -3.56
CA LEU A 17 -19.75 -18.67 -2.76
C LEU A 17 -19.88 -17.15 -2.89
N PHE A 18 -20.36 -16.69 -4.05
CA PHE A 18 -20.51 -15.28 -4.42
C PHE A 18 -21.97 -14.81 -4.53
N SER A 19 -22.94 -15.53 -3.95
CA SER A 19 -24.39 -15.30 -4.15
C SER A 19 -25.02 -14.00 -3.61
N ARG A 20 -24.27 -13.14 -2.91
CA ARG A 20 -24.81 -11.85 -2.43
C ARG A 20 -24.86 -10.83 -3.57
N ALA A 21 -25.96 -10.09 -3.65
CA ALA A 21 -26.25 -9.14 -4.72
C ALA A 21 -25.53 -7.79 -4.55
N ASP A 22 -24.20 -7.82 -4.53
CA ASP A 22 -23.37 -6.62 -4.69
C ASP A 22 -22.51 -6.73 -5.95
N ALA A 23 -22.19 -5.58 -6.56
CA ALA A 23 -21.50 -5.54 -7.86
C ALA A 23 -20.13 -6.22 -7.83
N PHE A 24 -19.45 -6.19 -6.69
CA PHE A 24 -18.15 -6.82 -6.51
C PHE A 24 -18.27 -8.35 -6.54
N ARG A 25 -19.22 -8.92 -5.80
CA ARG A 25 -19.46 -10.38 -5.83
C ARG A 25 -20.02 -10.86 -7.14
N GLN A 26 -20.86 -10.07 -7.81
CA GLN A 26 -21.31 -10.40 -9.16
C GLN A 26 -20.11 -10.54 -10.11
N ARG A 27 -19.14 -9.62 -10.04
CA ARG A 27 -17.88 -9.72 -10.80
C ARG A 27 -17.08 -10.98 -10.47
N LEU A 28 -17.03 -11.40 -9.19
CA LEU A 28 -16.39 -12.66 -8.82
C LEU A 28 -17.17 -13.88 -9.33
N ALA A 29 -18.49 -13.81 -9.37
CA ALA A 29 -19.34 -14.86 -9.94
C ALA A 29 -19.14 -15.00 -11.46
N ASP A 30 -18.98 -13.88 -12.16
CA ASP A 30 -18.80 -13.82 -13.61
C ASP A 30 -17.35 -14.05 -14.06
N HIS A 31 -16.40 -14.15 -13.13
CA HIS A 31 -14.99 -14.38 -13.45
C HIS A 31 -14.74 -15.82 -13.94
N ASP A 32 -13.97 -15.96 -15.02
CA ASP A 32 -13.52 -17.27 -15.49
C ASP A 32 -12.42 -17.84 -14.58
N TRP A 33 -12.86 -18.49 -13.50
CA TRP A 33 -11.97 -19.15 -12.55
C TRP A 33 -11.22 -20.34 -13.15
N ALA A 34 -11.76 -20.98 -14.19
CA ALA A 34 -11.11 -22.11 -14.84
C ALA A 34 -9.84 -21.67 -15.58
N ALA A 35 -9.83 -20.46 -16.14
CA ALA A 35 -8.64 -19.85 -16.72
C ALA A 35 -7.68 -19.21 -15.69
N SER A 36 -8.13 -19.02 -14.44
CA SER A 36 -7.32 -18.43 -13.37
C SER A 36 -6.30 -19.41 -12.79
N VAL A 37 -5.33 -18.90 -12.01
CA VAL A 37 -4.36 -19.79 -11.36
C VAL A 37 -4.94 -20.62 -10.21
N LEU A 38 -6.14 -20.28 -9.73
CA LEU A 38 -6.85 -21.00 -8.67
C LEU A 38 -7.71 -22.16 -9.18
N GLY A 39 -8.01 -22.18 -10.48
CA GLY A 39 -8.93 -23.16 -11.07
C GLY A 39 -10.39 -22.96 -10.66
N PRO A 40 -11.29 -23.84 -11.14
CA PRO A 40 -12.73 -23.71 -10.96
C PRO A 40 -13.16 -23.68 -9.48
N VAL A 41 -14.12 -22.83 -9.14
CA VAL A 41 -14.60 -22.66 -7.75
C VAL A 41 -15.12 -23.97 -7.15
N ASP A 42 -15.73 -24.82 -7.97
CA ASP A 42 -16.28 -26.11 -7.53
C ASP A 42 -15.20 -27.10 -7.08
N THR A 43 -13.95 -26.91 -7.48
CA THR A 43 -12.80 -27.72 -7.05
C THR A 43 -12.09 -27.15 -5.82
N TRP A 44 -12.51 -25.98 -5.33
CA TRP A 44 -11.86 -25.33 -4.20
C TRP A 44 -12.08 -26.11 -2.89
N PRO A 45 -11.01 -26.44 -2.14
CA PRO A 45 -11.12 -27.06 -0.83
C PRO A 45 -11.92 -26.21 0.16
N LEU A 46 -12.43 -26.85 1.23
CA LEU A 46 -13.21 -26.16 2.26
C LEU A 46 -12.41 -25.02 2.93
N ALA A 47 -11.10 -25.20 3.13
CA ALA A 47 -10.23 -24.20 3.75
C ALA A 47 -10.32 -22.83 3.07
N ILE A 48 -10.08 -22.75 1.75
CA ILE A 48 -10.20 -21.48 1.02
C ILE A 48 -11.64 -20.98 0.97
N ARG A 49 -12.64 -21.85 0.80
CA ARG A 49 -14.05 -21.42 0.78
C ARG A 49 -14.44 -20.72 2.08
N THR A 50 -14.00 -21.24 3.22
CA THR A 50 -14.24 -20.65 4.54
C THR A 50 -13.57 -19.28 4.67
N VAL A 51 -12.28 -19.18 4.31
CA VAL A 51 -11.54 -17.92 4.38
C VAL A 51 -12.13 -16.88 3.41
N VAL A 52 -12.48 -17.27 2.18
CA VAL A 52 -13.09 -16.37 1.19
C VAL A 52 -14.46 -15.87 1.67
N ARG A 53 -15.30 -16.72 2.29
CA ARG A 53 -16.58 -16.27 2.88
C ARG A 53 -16.36 -15.20 3.94
N LEU A 54 -15.43 -15.44 4.87
CA LEU A 54 -15.08 -14.47 5.91
C LEU A 54 -14.58 -13.15 5.30
N MET A 55 -13.63 -13.26 4.37
CA MET A 55 -13.00 -12.15 3.68
C MET A 55 -14.02 -11.26 2.96
N LEU A 56 -14.95 -11.87 2.20
CA LEU A 56 -15.95 -11.13 1.42
C LEU A 56 -16.99 -10.42 2.28
N ASP A 57 -17.26 -10.90 3.50
CA ASP A 57 -18.19 -10.26 4.44
C ASP A 57 -17.51 -9.13 5.25
N ALA A 58 -16.18 -9.13 5.34
CA ALA A 58 -15.43 -8.11 6.07
C ALA A 58 -15.40 -6.76 5.34
N LYS A 59 -15.44 -5.67 6.11
CA LYS A 59 -15.32 -4.28 5.63
C LYS A 59 -13.92 -3.70 5.73
N HIS A 60 -12.97 -4.45 6.27
CA HIS A 60 -11.57 -4.08 6.29
C HIS A 60 -10.86 -4.72 5.09
N PRO A 61 -9.83 -4.11 4.49
CA PRO A 61 -9.16 -4.67 3.33
C PRO A 61 -8.50 -6.02 3.67
N MET A 62 -8.90 -7.07 2.95
CA MET A 62 -8.41 -8.43 3.15
C MET A 62 -8.14 -9.11 1.81
N PHE A 63 -7.17 -10.01 1.82
CA PHE A 63 -6.77 -10.78 0.65
C PHE A 63 -6.36 -12.21 1.01
N VAL A 64 -6.35 -13.06 0.00
CA VAL A 64 -5.87 -14.44 0.04
C VAL A 64 -4.88 -14.66 -1.09
N PHE A 65 -3.76 -15.29 -0.78
CA PHE A 65 -2.87 -15.88 -1.76
C PHE A 65 -3.05 -17.39 -1.72
N TRP A 66 -3.51 -17.97 -2.84
CA TRP A 66 -3.82 -19.40 -2.88
C TRP A 66 -2.88 -20.19 -3.79
N GLY A 67 -2.47 -21.36 -3.31
CA GLY A 67 -1.73 -22.34 -4.08
C GLY A 67 -0.29 -21.92 -4.42
N PRO A 68 0.43 -22.74 -5.20
CA PRO A 68 1.86 -22.57 -5.46
C PRO A 68 2.18 -21.33 -6.31
N ARG A 69 1.20 -20.79 -7.04
CA ARG A 69 1.35 -19.56 -7.85
C ARG A 69 0.85 -18.30 -7.13
N LEU A 70 0.43 -18.42 -5.87
CA LEU A 70 -0.06 -17.30 -5.05
C LEU A 70 -1.14 -16.49 -5.79
N GLY A 71 -2.19 -17.19 -6.23
CA GLY A 71 -3.32 -16.55 -6.88
C GLY A 71 -4.01 -15.59 -5.92
N LEU A 72 -4.15 -14.33 -6.34
CA LEU A 72 -4.69 -13.26 -5.53
C LEU A 72 -6.22 -13.24 -5.57
N LEU A 73 -6.85 -13.35 -4.40
CA LEU A 73 -8.25 -12.97 -4.15
C LEU A 73 -8.29 -11.89 -3.09
N TYR A 74 -9.32 -11.06 -3.14
CA TYR A 74 -9.51 -9.96 -2.19
C TYR A 74 -10.98 -9.57 -2.09
N ASN A 75 -11.32 -8.79 -1.05
CA ASN A 75 -12.65 -8.21 -0.89
C ASN A 75 -12.75 -6.80 -1.49
N GLU A 76 -13.97 -6.28 -1.54
CA GLU A 76 -14.25 -4.94 -2.08
C GLU A 76 -13.40 -3.85 -1.42
N ALA A 77 -13.21 -3.88 -0.10
CA ALA A 77 -12.41 -2.89 0.61
C ALA A 77 -10.93 -2.85 0.16
N TYR A 78 -10.43 -3.91 -0.47
CA TYR A 78 -9.06 -3.96 -1.01
C TYR A 78 -8.93 -3.33 -2.40
N THR A 79 -10.03 -2.97 -3.07
CA THR A 79 -9.95 -2.30 -4.40
C THR A 79 -9.23 -0.97 -4.32
N ASP A 80 -9.40 -0.22 -3.24
CA ASP A 80 -8.73 1.05 -3.00
C ASP A 80 -7.21 0.89 -2.88
N PHE A 81 -6.72 -0.28 -2.45
CA PHE A 81 -5.30 -0.58 -2.45
C PHE A 81 -4.77 -0.88 -3.86
N LEU A 82 -5.56 -1.56 -4.68
CA LEU A 82 -5.20 -1.99 -6.04
C LEU A 82 -5.34 -0.89 -7.09
N GLN A 83 -6.24 0.07 -6.89
CA GLN A 83 -6.49 1.17 -7.84
C GLN A 83 -6.68 0.62 -9.27
N ASP A 84 -5.95 1.13 -10.25
CA ASP A 84 -6.01 0.76 -11.67
C ASP A 84 -5.72 -0.72 -11.96
N LYS A 85 -5.19 -1.48 -10.99
CA LYS A 85 -4.96 -2.92 -11.12
C LYS A 85 -6.24 -3.74 -10.93
N HIS A 86 -7.27 -3.16 -10.29
CA HIS A 86 -8.59 -3.74 -10.24
C HIS A 86 -9.36 -3.44 -11.55
N PRO A 87 -10.07 -4.41 -12.16
CA PRO A 87 -10.32 -5.78 -11.70
C PRO A 87 -9.32 -6.84 -12.21
N ALA A 88 -8.38 -6.47 -13.08
CA ALA A 88 -7.47 -7.41 -13.74
C ALA A 88 -6.63 -8.26 -12.77
N ALA A 89 -6.44 -7.79 -11.53
CA ALA A 89 -5.71 -8.50 -10.48
C ALA A 89 -6.40 -9.77 -9.94
N ILE A 90 -7.72 -9.93 -10.15
CA ILE A 90 -8.47 -11.10 -9.64
C ILE A 90 -7.91 -12.38 -10.25
N GLY A 91 -7.53 -13.33 -9.40
CA GLY A 91 -7.06 -14.65 -9.83
C GLY A 91 -5.69 -14.65 -10.52
N GLN A 92 -4.99 -13.51 -10.56
CA GLN A 92 -3.63 -13.42 -11.09
C GLN A 92 -2.58 -13.78 -10.03
N PRO A 93 -1.39 -14.25 -10.44
CA PRO A 93 -0.25 -14.39 -9.53
C PRO A 93 0.09 -13.06 -8.88
N PHE A 94 0.29 -13.04 -7.55
CA PHE A 94 0.62 -11.81 -6.82
C PHE A 94 1.85 -11.09 -7.37
N SER A 95 2.88 -11.84 -7.78
CA SER A 95 4.11 -11.29 -8.39
C SER A 95 3.88 -10.55 -9.72
N ARG A 96 2.80 -10.88 -10.45
CA ARG A 96 2.39 -10.16 -11.67
C ARG A 96 1.58 -8.91 -11.36
N VAL A 97 0.79 -8.94 -10.27
CA VAL A 97 0.00 -7.77 -9.85
C VAL A 97 0.91 -6.68 -9.30
N TRP A 98 1.94 -7.07 -8.55
CA TRP A 98 2.82 -6.17 -7.82
C TRP A 98 4.32 -6.41 -8.10
N PRO A 99 4.76 -6.37 -9.37
CA PRO A 99 6.17 -6.60 -9.71
C PRO A 99 7.12 -5.60 -9.03
N GLU A 100 6.69 -4.35 -8.84
CA GLU A 100 7.47 -3.26 -8.26
C GLU A 100 7.85 -3.49 -6.78
N ILE A 101 7.00 -4.18 -6.01
CA ILE A 101 7.20 -4.43 -4.57
C ILE A 101 7.48 -5.90 -4.25
N TRP A 102 7.39 -6.78 -5.25
CA TRP A 102 7.64 -8.22 -5.09
C TRP A 102 9.00 -8.57 -4.46
N PRO A 103 10.13 -7.90 -4.81
CA PRO A 103 11.41 -8.19 -4.16
C PRO A 103 11.40 -7.97 -2.64
N ALA A 104 10.63 -6.98 -2.16
CA ALA A 104 10.49 -6.70 -0.73
C ALA A 104 9.53 -7.67 -0.02
N LEU A 105 8.46 -8.10 -0.70
CA LEU A 105 7.42 -8.95 -0.11
C LEU A 105 7.71 -10.45 -0.20
N SER A 106 8.41 -10.90 -1.24
CA SER A 106 8.67 -12.33 -1.45
C SER A 106 9.39 -13.04 -0.30
N PRO A 107 10.36 -12.45 0.43
CA PRO A 107 10.96 -13.10 1.59
C PRO A 107 9.98 -13.24 2.77
N LEU A 108 9.09 -12.26 2.96
CA LEU A 108 8.05 -12.30 4.00
C LEU A 108 7.01 -13.37 3.69
N ILE A 109 6.59 -13.46 2.42
CA ILE A 109 5.69 -14.49 1.92
C ILE A 109 6.32 -15.89 2.09
N ALA A 110 7.61 -16.05 1.77
CA ALA A 110 8.31 -17.33 1.94
C ALA A 110 8.35 -17.78 3.40
N ARG A 111 8.62 -16.86 4.34
CA ARG A 111 8.54 -17.14 5.79
C ARG A 111 7.14 -17.55 6.22
N ALA A 112 6.12 -16.85 5.71
CA ALA A 112 4.74 -17.21 6.01
C ALA A 112 4.34 -18.58 5.45
N LEU A 113 4.81 -18.94 4.26
CA LEU A 113 4.62 -20.27 3.70
C LEU A 113 5.42 -21.36 4.45
N ALA A 114 6.42 -20.97 5.25
CA ALA A 114 7.12 -21.86 6.17
C ALA A 114 6.43 -22.00 7.55
N GLY A 115 5.28 -21.34 7.74
CA GLY A 115 4.46 -21.43 8.95
C GLY A 115 4.62 -20.28 9.94
N GLU A 116 5.38 -19.25 9.59
CA GLU A 116 5.55 -18.07 10.45
C GLU A 116 4.44 -17.03 10.20
N SER A 117 3.69 -16.64 11.22
CA SER A 117 2.78 -15.49 11.06
C SER A 117 3.57 -14.19 11.03
N ILE A 118 3.35 -13.38 10.00
CA ILE A 118 4.05 -12.11 9.78
C ILE A 118 3.13 -10.94 10.08
N TYR A 119 3.67 -9.94 10.77
CA TYR A 119 3.07 -8.62 10.92
C TYR A 119 4.16 -7.58 10.65
N VAL A 120 3.87 -6.61 9.79
CA VAL A 120 4.78 -5.51 9.49
C VAL A 120 4.01 -4.20 9.59
N GLU A 121 4.57 -3.26 10.35
CA GLU A 121 4.01 -1.94 10.57
C GLU A 121 4.74 -0.90 9.72
N ASP A 122 3.96 -0.03 9.08
CA ASP A 122 4.43 1.12 8.29
C ASP A 122 5.60 0.79 7.35
N MET A 123 5.48 -0.29 6.59
CA MET A 123 6.47 -0.65 5.60
C MET A 123 6.41 0.34 4.41
N PRO A 124 7.52 1.01 4.07
CA PRO A 124 7.54 1.95 2.97
C PRO A 124 7.62 1.23 1.62
N PHE A 125 6.85 1.73 0.64
CA PHE A 125 6.93 1.29 -0.75
C PHE A 125 6.86 2.48 -1.69
N VAL A 126 7.54 2.35 -2.84
CA VAL A 126 7.37 3.27 -3.96
C VAL A 126 6.46 2.57 -4.96
N MET A 127 5.28 3.14 -5.20
CA MET A 127 4.27 2.56 -6.08
C MET A 127 3.85 3.55 -7.15
N PHE A 128 3.61 3.06 -8.36
CA PHE A 128 3.07 3.88 -9.43
C PHE A 128 1.56 4.05 -9.23
N ARG A 129 1.12 5.25 -8.86
CA ARG A 129 -0.27 5.63 -8.59
C ARG A 129 -0.55 7.03 -9.14
N ASN A 130 -1.75 7.28 -9.66
CA ASN A 130 -2.15 8.60 -10.18
C ASN A 130 -1.18 9.17 -11.24
N GLY A 131 -0.59 8.30 -12.07
CA GLY A 131 0.35 8.69 -13.13
C GLY A 131 1.76 9.07 -12.68
N ARG A 132 2.14 8.78 -11.42
CA ARG A 132 3.48 9.05 -10.88
C ARG A 132 3.91 8.02 -9.84
N ASP A 133 5.20 7.97 -9.56
CA ASP A 133 5.71 7.24 -8.40
C ASP A 133 5.38 8.00 -7.12
N GLU A 134 4.72 7.32 -6.20
CA GLU A 134 4.32 7.86 -4.90
C GLU A 134 4.93 7.01 -3.77
N GLN A 135 5.48 7.70 -2.77
CA GLN A 135 5.92 7.05 -1.54
C GLN A 135 4.70 6.75 -0.68
N THR A 136 4.52 5.47 -0.36
CA THR A 136 3.39 4.93 0.39
C THR A 136 3.88 4.13 1.61
N TRP A 137 2.99 3.94 2.58
CA TRP A 137 3.23 3.14 3.77
C TRP A 137 2.08 2.18 4.00
N PHE A 138 2.40 0.94 4.32
CA PHE A 138 1.41 -0.09 4.61
C PHE A 138 1.73 -0.84 5.87
N THR A 139 0.68 -1.05 6.67
CA THR A 139 0.69 -2.03 7.75
C THR A 139 -0.09 -3.24 7.30
N PHE A 140 0.50 -4.43 7.38
CA PHE A 140 -0.12 -5.66 6.90
C PHE A 140 0.30 -6.90 7.67
N SER A 141 -0.47 -7.97 7.50
CA SER A 141 -0.18 -9.27 8.07
C SER A 141 -0.31 -10.39 7.05
N TYR A 142 0.46 -11.46 7.25
CA TYR A 142 0.32 -12.74 6.56
C TYR A 142 0.16 -13.86 7.59
N SER A 143 -0.94 -14.61 7.48
CA SER A 143 -1.25 -15.78 8.30
C SER A 143 -1.35 -17.01 7.41
N PRO A 144 -0.67 -18.12 7.74
CA PRO A 144 -0.75 -19.34 6.95
C PRO A 144 -2.18 -19.93 6.98
N ILE A 145 -2.66 -20.40 5.84
CA ILE A 145 -3.91 -21.16 5.71
C ILE A 145 -3.52 -22.64 5.66
N TYR A 146 -4.06 -23.42 6.58
CA TYR A 146 -3.83 -24.86 6.67
C TYR A 146 -4.99 -25.64 6.03
N ASP A 147 -4.67 -26.76 5.40
CA ASP A 147 -5.65 -27.79 5.04
C ASP A 147 -5.90 -28.75 6.21
N ASP A 148 -6.83 -29.69 6.01
CA ASP A 148 -7.19 -30.70 7.02
C ASP A 148 -6.01 -31.64 7.37
N GLY A 149 -4.99 -31.70 6.51
CA GLY A 149 -3.75 -32.44 6.74
C GLY A 149 -2.65 -31.63 7.43
N GLY A 150 -2.92 -30.39 7.84
CA GLY A 150 -1.95 -29.50 8.48
C GLY A 150 -0.92 -28.91 7.53
N ARG A 151 -1.11 -29.03 6.21
CA ARG A 151 -0.21 -28.43 5.20
C ARG A 151 -0.64 -27.01 4.92
N ILE A 152 0.34 -26.13 4.73
CA ILE A 152 0.08 -24.75 4.31
C ILE A 152 -0.27 -24.75 2.82
N VAL A 153 -1.47 -24.28 2.51
CA VAL A 153 -2.05 -24.27 1.15
C VAL A 153 -2.21 -22.86 0.58
N GLY A 154 -1.96 -21.85 1.40
CA GLY A 154 -2.02 -20.45 1.02
C GLY A 154 -1.76 -19.54 2.20
N LEU A 155 -1.92 -18.24 1.96
CA LEU A 155 -1.81 -17.21 2.98
C LEU A 155 -3.10 -16.38 2.98
N TYR A 156 -3.55 -16.03 4.17
CA TYR A 156 -4.54 -15.00 4.40
C TYR A 156 -3.82 -13.74 4.87
N GLY A 157 -4.30 -12.57 4.47
CA GLY A 157 -3.71 -11.32 4.93
C GLY A 157 -4.70 -10.18 5.04
N THR A 158 -4.31 -9.22 5.86
CA THR A 158 -5.00 -7.94 6.02
C THR A 158 -4.00 -6.83 5.74
N GLY A 159 -4.47 -5.70 5.23
CA GLY A 159 -3.60 -4.56 4.96
C GLY A 159 -4.35 -3.25 5.11
N VAL A 160 -3.64 -2.22 5.56
CA VAL A 160 -4.17 -0.85 5.64
C VAL A 160 -3.14 0.13 5.11
N ASP A 161 -3.61 1.08 4.30
CA ASP A 161 -2.83 2.22 3.85
C ASP A 161 -2.63 3.19 5.03
N THR A 162 -1.39 3.31 5.49
CA THR A 162 -1.02 4.23 6.58
C THR A 162 -0.33 5.48 6.04
N THR A 163 -0.29 5.69 4.73
CA THR A 163 0.41 6.81 4.07
C THR A 163 -0.02 8.16 4.60
N ALA A 164 -1.34 8.40 4.72
CA ALA A 164 -1.87 9.66 5.24
C ALA A 164 -1.46 9.91 6.70
N ARG A 165 -1.52 8.85 7.54
CA ARG A 165 -1.13 8.92 8.95
C ARG A 165 0.36 9.20 9.09
N VAL A 166 1.21 8.37 8.46
CA VAL A 166 2.67 8.50 8.53
C VAL A 166 3.16 9.83 7.96
N THR A 167 2.59 10.28 6.84
CA THR A 167 2.91 11.60 6.27
C THR A 167 2.54 12.73 7.22
N THR A 168 1.36 12.66 7.85
CA THR A 168 0.90 13.69 8.80
C THR A 168 1.79 13.73 10.04
N GLU A 169 2.10 12.57 10.63
CA GLU A 169 2.98 12.45 11.79
C GLU A 169 4.38 13.00 11.48
N ARG A 170 4.95 12.64 10.32
CA ARG A 170 6.26 13.16 9.89
C ARG A 170 6.25 14.67 9.68
N ARG A 171 5.19 15.22 9.09
CA ARG A 171 5.03 16.66 8.91
C ARG A 171 4.94 17.39 10.25
N LEU A 172 4.15 16.88 11.19
CA LEU A 172 4.01 17.46 12.53
C LEU A 172 5.34 17.39 13.29
N ALA A 173 6.02 16.25 13.28
CA ALA A 173 7.34 16.09 13.91
C ALA A 173 8.39 17.05 13.32
N PHE A 174 8.35 17.26 12.00
CA PHE A 174 9.18 18.27 11.34
C PHE A 174 8.87 19.68 11.82
N GLN A 175 7.60 20.06 11.87
CA GLN A 175 7.17 21.40 12.30
C GLN A 175 7.55 21.70 13.76
N VAL A 176 7.36 20.73 14.66
CA VAL A 176 7.76 20.86 16.07
C VAL A 176 9.27 21.05 16.18
N ARG A 177 10.06 20.18 15.54
CA ARG A 177 11.53 20.28 15.57
C ARG A 177 12.01 21.61 15.01
N LEU A 178 11.46 22.05 13.87
CA LEU A 178 11.81 23.33 13.28
C LEU A 178 11.44 24.49 14.24
N GLY A 179 10.27 24.46 14.85
CA GLY A 179 9.85 25.46 15.83
C GLY A 179 10.79 25.53 17.05
N ASP A 180 11.22 24.38 17.56
CA ASP A 180 12.19 24.32 18.67
C ASP A 180 13.56 24.89 18.26
N GLU A 181 14.06 24.56 17.07
CA GLU A 181 15.35 25.07 16.58
C GLU A 181 15.33 26.58 16.30
N LEU A 182 14.18 27.14 15.96
CA LEU A 182 14.04 28.57 15.69
C LEU A 182 13.74 29.40 16.95
N ARG A 183 13.29 28.78 18.05
CA ARG A 183 12.83 29.48 19.26
C ARG A 183 13.85 30.45 19.83
N ASP A 184 15.12 30.07 19.82
CA ASP A 184 16.20 30.86 20.42
C ASP A 184 16.92 31.76 19.39
N LEU A 185 16.48 31.76 18.14
CA LEU A 185 17.03 32.62 17.10
C LEU A 185 16.25 33.93 17.03
N ALA A 186 16.92 35.02 17.39
CA ALA A 186 16.37 36.38 17.25
C ALA A 186 16.84 37.09 15.98
N ASP A 187 17.92 36.61 15.36
CA ASP A 187 18.49 37.21 14.15
C ASP A 187 17.77 36.70 12.87
N PRO A 188 17.17 37.57 12.04
CA PRO A 188 16.51 37.18 10.81
C PRO A 188 17.39 36.41 9.82
N TYR A 189 18.71 36.69 9.77
CA TYR A 189 19.62 35.95 8.90
C TYR A 189 19.88 34.53 9.40
N ALA A 190 20.05 34.35 10.72
CA ALA A 190 20.16 33.03 11.34
C ALA A 190 18.90 32.17 11.13
N ILE A 191 17.71 32.76 11.23
CA ILE A 191 16.43 32.07 10.96
C ILE A 191 16.39 31.58 9.51
N CYS A 192 16.63 32.47 8.54
CA CYS A 192 16.62 32.13 7.11
C CYS A 192 17.62 31.02 6.77
N ALA A 193 18.85 31.11 7.29
CA ALA A 193 19.87 30.09 7.09
C ALA A 193 19.45 28.73 7.66
N ARG A 194 18.81 28.71 8.85
CA ARG A 194 18.36 27.49 9.51
C ARG A 194 17.16 26.85 8.80
N THR A 195 16.22 27.64 8.28
CA THR A 195 15.07 27.14 7.52
C THR A 195 15.43 26.62 6.13
N ALA A 196 16.52 27.12 5.53
CA ALA A 196 16.95 26.70 4.19
C ALA A 196 17.66 25.34 4.22
N ALA A 197 18.32 24.98 5.32
CA ALA A 197 19.10 23.74 5.41
C ALA A 197 18.27 22.44 5.24
N PRO A 198 17.06 22.31 5.83
CA PRO A 198 16.20 21.14 5.61
C PRO A 198 15.63 21.04 4.19
N CYS A 199 15.43 22.17 3.49
CA CYS A 199 14.96 22.18 2.10
C CYS A 199 16.02 21.69 1.11
N CYS A 200 17.30 21.77 1.48
CA CYS A 200 18.42 21.27 0.68
C CYS A 200 18.81 19.81 1.02
N ALA A 201 18.15 19.16 1.99
CA ALA A 201 18.38 17.76 2.31
C ALA A 201 17.64 16.86 1.29
N PRO A 202 18.30 15.83 0.70
CA PRO A 202 17.78 15.11 -0.47
C PRO A 202 16.62 14.14 -0.20
N SER A 203 15.93 14.21 0.93
CA SER A 203 14.92 13.21 1.32
C SER A 203 13.45 13.63 1.25
N SER A 204 13.13 14.79 0.65
CA SER A 204 11.71 15.24 0.59
C SER A 204 11.26 15.95 -0.69
N LEU A 205 12.09 16.07 -1.72
CA LEU A 205 11.71 16.67 -3.00
C LEU A 205 12.15 15.79 -4.18
N PRO A 206 11.30 15.58 -5.22
CA PRO A 206 11.78 15.07 -6.50
C PRO A 206 12.85 16.03 -7.03
N ALA A 207 13.94 15.47 -7.57
CA ALA A 207 15.26 16.09 -7.81
C ALA A 207 15.30 17.28 -8.81
N ALA A 208 14.19 17.97 -9.07
CA ALA A 208 14.10 19.07 -10.02
C ALA A 208 13.55 20.34 -9.35
N SER A 209 14.38 21.07 -8.58
CA SER A 209 14.21 22.53 -8.35
C SER A 209 15.21 23.19 -7.39
N CYS A 210 16.19 22.48 -6.81
CA CYS A 210 17.23 23.15 -6.02
C CYS A 210 18.34 23.75 -6.91
N SER A 211 18.01 24.83 -7.62
CA SER A 211 19.00 25.74 -8.23
C SER A 211 19.24 26.90 -7.25
N ALA A 212 20.17 26.70 -6.31
CA ALA A 212 20.72 27.80 -5.53
C ALA A 212 21.60 28.68 -6.44
N LYS A 213 21.02 29.73 -7.04
CA LYS A 213 21.79 30.79 -7.69
C LYS A 213 22.04 31.94 -6.71
N SER A 214 23.30 32.36 -6.70
CA SER A 214 23.89 33.61 -6.18
C SER A 214 24.39 33.63 -4.71
N ARG A 215 25.71 33.38 -4.57
CA ARG A 215 26.59 34.18 -3.70
C ARG A 215 26.89 35.50 -4.42
N PRO A 216 26.87 36.67 -3.76
CA PRO A 216 27.70 37.78 -4.16
C PRO A 216 29.07 37.62 -3.47
N THR A 217 30.10 37.35 -4.27
CA THR A 217 31.49 37.46 -3.84
C THR A 217 31.83 38.92 -3.55
N ALA A 218 32.40 39.16 -2.37
CA ALA A 218 33.06 40.40 -2.04
C ALA A 218 34.12 40.74 -3.12
N ASN A 219 34.03 41.92 -3.72
CA ASN A 219 35.15 42.51 -4.42
C ASN A 219 35.28 43.98 -3.98
N THR A 220 36.32 44.21 -3.20
CA THR A 220 36.90 45.52 -2.88
C THR A 220 37.32 46.23 -4.16
N GLY A 221 36.81 47.44 -4.42
CA GLY A 221 37.25 48.23 -5.57
C GLY A 221 36.59 49.60 -5.70
N SER A 222 37.30 50.62 -5.20
CA SER A 222 37.18 52.05 -5.50
C SER A 222 36.04 52.85 -4.85
N CYS A 223 36.49 53.66 -3.89
CA CYS A 223 35.82 54.82 -3.33
C CYS A 223 36.01 56.00 -4.30
N THR A 224 34.93 56.65 -4.73
CA THR A 224 35.01 58.00 -5.32
C THR A 224 33.82 58.83 -4.80
N ARG A 225 34.14 59.74 -3.86
CA ARG A 225 33.37 60.94 -3.49
C ARG A 225 33.10 61.79 -4.75
N MET A 226 32.06 62.63 -4.92
CA MET A 226 31.31 63.48 -3.98
C MET A 226 30.15 64.19 -4.74
N ARG A 227 29.10 64.60 -4.00
CA ARG A 227 28.11 65.69 -4.28
C ARG A 227 27.10 65.42 -5.40
N SER A 228 25.79 65.73 -5.33
CA SER A 228 25.06 66.81 -4.68
C SER A 228 23.52 66.55 -4.69
N MET A 229 22.87 66.86 -3.57
CA MET A 229 21.47 67.32 -3.29
C MET A 229 20.30 67.12 -4.29
N ALA A 230 19.30 66.33 -3.82
CA ALA A 230 17.85 66.60 -3.67
C ALA A 230 16.92 66.85 -4.90
N PRO A 231 15.57 66.74 -4.77
CA PRO A 231 14.71 65.76 -4.05
C PRO A 231 13.55 65.19 -4.93
N CYS A 232 12.79 64.20 -4.42
CA CYS A 232 11.41 63.83 -4.86
C CYS A 232 10.46 65.06 -4.78
N PRO A 233 9.35 65.18 -5.55
CA PRO A 233 8.25 64.19 -5.61
C PRO A 233 7.45 64.09 -6.94
N GLY A 234 6.54 63.10 -7.03
CA GLY A 234 5.51 62.99 -8.08
C GLY A 234 5.17 61.55 -8.44
#